data_AF-A0A952QIW6-F1
#
_entry.id   AF-A0A952QIW6-F1
#
_cell.length_a   1.000
_cell.length_b   1.000
_cell.length_c   1.000
_cell.angle_alpha   90.00
_cell.angle_beta   90.00
_cell.angle_gamma   90.00
#
_symmetry.space_group_name_H-M   'P 1'
#
loop_
_entity.id
_entity.type
_entity.pdbx_description
1 polymer ?
#
loop_
_entity_poly.entity_id
_entity_poly.type
_entity_poly.pdbx_seq_one_letter_code
_entity_poly.pdbx_strand_id
1 'polypeptide(L)'
;MRRLADLNLNRLTIPDGSDMGSALLAMQKAGASAAAVLDGKRFCGFVTIESAILSDPETPVRDFLRSASFHLQAEDPVRQASKRFVQQQADFLAVFDGDRFLGILSALMLITELGRSYDPLTGLSWSDALRDWGVDRLEAGQEICIAFFDLDDFGVYNKRYGHVLGDSVLKEFAALLSGIVDRDKDVLVRYGGDEFALATMRPRGEVEALLGTLGGLTFTVPGMPAPVGFSYGLSGGKRTTEPSRDHVAATLDNLISLASKDCLARKPHRGKVGTERDAAQPETSDWHEIANQAARKAGEAGDCRIEILDTLFVLDDDNVQQVVITGISTVGGREHTFRAVRMIGANLEKAIQEAVWEGALLC
;
A
#
# COMPACT_ATOMS: atom_id res chain seq x y z
N MET A 1 10.37 12.60 -4.59
CA MET A 1 10.83 11.19 -4.74
C MET A 1 11.71 10.87 -3.54
N ARG A 2 11.29 9.94 -2.67
CA ARG A 2 12.04 9.58 -1.45
C ARG A 2 13.51 9.27 -1.75
N ARG A 3 14.41 9.91 -1.01
CA ARG A 3 15.86 9.77 -1.14
C ARG A 3 16.40 8.81 -0.09
N LEU A 4 17.62 8.32 -0.29
CA LEU A 4 18.25 7.42 0.68
C LEU A 4 18.52 8.10 2.03
N ALA A 5 18.72 9.42 2.03
CA ALA A 5 18.85 10.24 3.24
C ALA A 5 17.63 10.14 4.17
N ASP A 6 16.44 9.88 3.62
CA ASP A 6 15.16 9.86 4.34
C ASP A 6 14.84 8.47 4.94
N LEU A 7 15.76 7.52 4.77
CA LEU A 7 15.60 6.14 5.24
C LEU A 7 16.25 5.96 6.61
N ASN A 8 15.65 5.08 7.42
CA ASN A 8 16.25 4.63 8.68
C ASN A 8 17.36 3.60 8.45
N LEU A 9 18.46 4.02 7.82
CA LEU A 9 19.58 3.15 7.46
C LEU A 9 20.17 2.45 8.69
N ASN A 10 20.67 1.22 8.52
CA ASN A 10 21.42 0.54 9.58
C ASN A 10 22.77 1.25 9.78
N ARG A 11 23.00 1.81 10.97
CA ARG A 11 24.22 2.58 11.28
C ARG A 11 25.22 1.83 12.15
N LEU A 12 25.06 0.51 12.30
CA LEU A 12 25.98 -0.28 13.11
C LEU A 12 27.38 -0.26 12.47
N THR A 13 28.36 0.21 13.24
CA THR A 13 29.77 0.27 12.84
C THR A 13 30.63 -0.53 13.80
N ILE A 14 31.65 -1.18 13.27
CA ILE A 14 32.64 -1.97 14.00
C ILE A 14 34.04 -1.44 13.66
N PRO A 15 34.94 -1.24 14.63
CA PRO A 15 36.33 -0.90 14.36
C PRO A 15 37.05 -1.98 13.56
N ASP A 16 37.92 -1.61 12.61
CA ASP A 16 38.72 -2.54 11.80
C ASP A 16 39.64 -3.48 12.62
N GLY A 17 40.00 -3.08 13.84
CA GLY A 17 40.78 -3.90 14.77
C GLY A 17 39.98 -4.91 15.59
N SER A 18 38.67 -5.04 15.36
CA SER A 18 37.81 -5.99 16.08
C SER A 18 37.92 -7.41 15.54
N ASP A 19 37.53 -8.36 16.39
CA ASP A 19 37.39 -9.78 16.05
C ASP A 19 35.94 -10.15 15.65
N MET A 20 35.76 -11.31 15.02
CA MET A 20 34.46 -11.79 14.53
C MET A 20 33.46 -12.08 15.66
N GLY A 21 33.91 -12.50 16.85
CA GLY A 21 33.06 -12.76 18.00
C GLY A 21 32.41 -11.49 18.56
N SER A 22 33.21 -10.44 18.74
CA SER A 22 32.79 -9.09 19.10
C SER A 22 31.84 -8.51 18.06
N ALA A 23 32.13 -8.73 16.77
CA ALA A 23 31.27 -8.32 15.66
C ALA A 23 29.91 -9.00 15.68
N LEU A 24 29.89 -10.33 15.89
CA LEU A 24 28.67 -11.13 15.99
C LEU A 24 27.78 -10.64 17.14
N LEU A 25 28.37 -10.42 18.33
CA LEU A 25 27.64 -9.95 19.50
C LEU A 25 27.04 -8.55 19.27
N ALA A 26 27.78 -7.65 18.62
CA ALA A 26 27.30 -6.32 18.28
C ALA A 26 26.12 -6.37 17.29
N MET A 27 26.23 -7.20 16.24
CA MET A 27 25.16 -7.41 15.26
C MET A 27 23.90 -8.01 15.90
N GLN A 28 24.03 -9.02 16.76
CA GLN A 28 22.90 -9.62 17.47
C GLN A 28 22.18 -8.62 18.39
N LYS A 29 22.93 -7.83 19.17
CA LYS A 29 22.35 -6.80 20.05
C LYS A 29 21.60 -5.72 19.29
N ALA A 30 22.08 -5.37 18.11
CA ALA A 30 21.45 -4.36 17.25
C ALA A 30 20.33 -4.93 16.36
N GLY A 31 20.12 -6.25 16.34
CA GLY A 31 19.20 -6.89 15.39
C GLY A 31 19.61 -6.69 13.92
N ALA A 32 20.92 -6.54 13.66
CA ALA A 32 21.46 -6.23 12.34
C ALA A 32 22.04 -7.47 11.65
N SER A 33 21.78 -7.64 10.36
CA SER A 33 22.35 -8.74 9.55
C SER A 33 23.74 -8.43 8.99
N ALA A 34 24.17 -7.17 9.06
CA ALA A 34 25.49 -6.72 8.67
C ALA A 34 25.91 -5.49 9.48
N ALA A 35 27.21 -5.25 9.53
CA ALA A 35 27.82 -4.08 10.14
C ALA A 35 28.89 -3.49 9.22
N ALA A 36 29.01 -2.16 9.23
CA ALA A 36 30.06 -1.45 8.51
C ALA A 36 31.35 -1.50 9.31
N VAL A 37 32.46 -1.83 8.66
CA VAL A 37 33.78 -1.81 9.30
C VAL A 37 34.46 -0.48 8.98
N LEU A 38 34.90 0.23 10.01
CA LEU A 38 35.56 1.52 9.89
C LEU A 38 36.98 1.49 10.46
N ASP A 39 37.93 2.09 9.74
CA ASP A 39 39.23 2.51 10.27
C ASP A 39 39.17 4.01 10.57
N GLY A 40 38.91 4.34 11.84
CA GLY A 40 38.55 5.70 12.25
C GLY A 40 37.25 6.15 11.58
N LYS A 41 37.34 7.08 10.62
CA LYS A 41 36.21 7.54 9.80
C LYS A 41 36.14 6.90 8.42
N ARG A 42 37.20 6.17 8.04
CA ARG A 42 37.29 5.57 6.71
C ARG A 42 36.46 4.30 6.68
N PHE A 43 35.56 4.22 5.72
CA PHE A 43 34.81 2.99 5.45
C PHE A 43 35.71 1.94 4.77
N CYS A 44 35.80 0.75 5.35
CA CYS A 44 36.64 -0.35 4.86
C CYS A 44 35.83 -1.44 4.14
N GLY A 45 34.57 -1.65 4.51
CA GLY A 45 33.72 -2.70 3.96
C GLY A 45 32.61 -3.09 4.93
N PHE A 46 31.99 -4.25 4.70
CA PHE A 46 31.02 -4.81 5.63
C PHE A 46 31.43 -6.20 6.08
N VAL A 47 31.03 -6.54 7.30
CA VAL A 47 30.98 -7.91 7.80
C VAL A 47 29.50 -8.30 7.98
N THR A 48 29.18 -9.55 7.68
CA THR A 48 27.81 -10.08 7.80
C THR A 48 27.69 -11.00 9.00
N ILE A 49 26.46 -11.15 9.51
CA ILE A 49 26.19 -12.09 10.59
C ILE A 49 26.52 -13.53 10.18
N GLU A 50 26.28 -13.89 8.91
CA GLU A 50 26.61 -15.19 8.32
C GLU A 50 28.12 -15.43 8.37
N SER A 51 28.93 -14.49 7.87
CA SER A 51 30.40 -14.61 7.93
C SER A 51 30.92 -14.73 9.35
N ALA A 52 30.30 -14.03 10.31
CA ALA A 52 30.72 -14.05 11.72
C ALA A 52 30.35 -15.34 12.45
N ILE A 53 29.23 -15.97 12.08
CA ILE A 53 28.83 -17.29 12.62
C ILE A 53 29.73 -18.40 12.09
N LEU A 54 30.16 -18.30 10.83
CA LEU A 54 30.93 -19.35 10.15
C LEU A 54 32.44 -19.26 10.37
N SER A 55 32.94 -18.17 10.95
CA SER A 55 34.36 -17.92 11.22
C SER A 55 34.77 -18.28 12.65
N ASP A 56 36.09 -18.44 12.88
CA ASP A 56 36.63 -18.48 14.24
C ASP A 56 36.46 -17.10 14.93
N PRO A 57 35.90 -17.04 16.16
CA PRO A 57 35.61 -15.79 16.85
C PRO A 57 36.81 -14.84 17.00
N GLU A 58 38.03 -15.36 17.16
CA GLU A 58 39.24 -14.55 17.35
C GLU A 58 39.82 -14.02 16.03
N THR A 59 39.23 -14.41 14.90
CA THR A 59 39.70 -13.94 13.58
C THR A 59 39.41 -12.44 13.44
N PRO A 60 40.34 -11.65 12.88
CA PRO A 60 40.10 -10.24 12.60
C PRO A 60 38.97 -10.02 11.58
N VAL A 61 38.13 -9.02 11.80
CA VAL A 61 37.03 -8.68 10.85
C VAL A 61 37.52 -8.31 9.46
N ARG A 62 38.75 -7.77 9.36
CA ARG A 62 39.38 -7.36 8.10
C ARG A 62 39.55 -8.50 7.08
N ASP A 63 39.64 -9.74 7.57
CA ASP A 63 39.84 -10.92 6.72
C ASP A 63 38.54 -11.37 6.03
N PHE A 64 37.39 -10.86 6.48
CA PHE A 64 36.06 -11.19 5.97
C PHE A 64 35.30 -9.98 5.39
N LEU A 65 36.00 -8.91 5.07
CA LEU A 65 35.38 -7.72 4.49
C LEU A 65 34.82 -8.04 3.10
N ARG A 66 33.49 -7.89 2.96
CA ARG A 66 32.88 -7.80 1.64
C ARG A 66 33.16 -6.40 1.08
N SER A 67 33.76 -6.36 -0.10
CA SER A 67 34.13 -5.12 -0.77
C SER A 67 32.88 -4.36 -1.20
N ALA A 68 32.80 -3.08 -0.82
CA ALA A 68 31.78 -2.15 -1.32
C ALA A 68 32.33 -1.39 -2.52
N SER A 69 32.74 -2.10 -3.58
CA SER A 69 33.21 -1.47 -4.83
C SER A 69 32.22 -0.44 -5.39
N PHE A 70 30.95 -0.53 -4.95
CA PHE A 70 29.89 0.40 -5.28
C PHE A 70 29.24 0.93 -4.01
N HIS A 71 29.04 2.24 -3.99
CA HIS A 71 28.29 2.94 -2.96
C HIS A 71 27.19 3.79 -3.60
N LEU A 72 26.25 4.19 -2.77
CA LEU A 72 25.14 5.07 -3.11
C LEU A 72 25.34 6.41 -2.42
N GLN A 73 24.82 7.47 -3.01
CA GLN A 73 24.81 8.79 -2.40
C GLN A 73 23.46 9.03 -1.70
N ALA A 74 23.45 9.85 -0.65
CA ALA A 74 22.30 10.10 0.20
C ALA A 74 21.15 10.71 -0.60
N GLU A 75 21.50 11.53 -1.60
CA GLU A 75 20.59 12.16 -2.53
C GLU A 75 20.04 11.21 -3.61
N ASP A 76 20.61 10.00 -3.77
CA ASP A 76 20.14 9.04 -4.75
C ASP A 76 18.67 8.67 -4.47
N PRO A 77 17.84 8.52 -5.52
CA PRO A 77 16.48 8.02 -5.34
C PRO A 77 16.45 6.53 -4.97
N VAL A 78 15.49 6.13 -4.12
CA VAL A 78 15.28 4.72 -3.72
C VAL A 78 15.19 3.76 -4.94
N ARG A 79 14.55 4.19 -6.03
CA ARG A 79 14.45 3.39 -7.28
C ARG A 79 15.79 3.21 -7.99
N GLN A 80 16.70 4.18 -7.89
CA GLN A 80 18.03 4.05 -8.47
C GLN A 80 18.85 3.03 -7.66
N ALA A 81 18.71 3.05 -6.34
CA ALA A 81 19.32 2.04 -5.48
C ALA A 81 18.85 0.63 -5.87
N SER A 82 17.57 0.41 -6.15
CA SER A 82 17.09 -0.93 -6.52
C SER A 82 17.71 -1.50 -7.79
N LYS A 83 17.92 -0.66 -8.81
CA LYS A 83 18.65 -1.07 -10.02
C LYS A 83 20.09 -1.48 -9.68
N ARG A 84 20.76 -0.72 -8.80
CA ARG A 84 22.14 -1.01 -8.38
C ARG A 84 22.24 -2.35 -7.63
N PHE A 85 21.29 -2.66 -6.74
CA PHE A 85 21.23 -3.95 -6.04
C PHE A 85 21.19 -5.13 -7.02
N VAL A 86 20.31 -5.07 -8.03
CA VAL A 86 20.18 -6.13 -9.05
C VAL A 86 21.43 -6.24 -9.92
N GLN A 87 21.93 -5.10 -10.42
CA GLN A 87 23.09 -5.07 -11.31
C GLN A 87 24.36 -5.60 -10.65
N GLN A 88 24.52 -5.37 -9.35
CA GLN A 88 25.71 -5.74 -8.60
C GLN A 88 25.54 -7.05 -7.81
N GLN A 89 24.36 -7.69 -7.87
CA GLN A 89 24.02 -8.86 -7.06
C GLN A 89 24.37 -8.65 -5.57
N ALA A 90 24.08 -7.44 -5.07
CA ALA A 90 24.49 -7.02 -3.74
C ALA A 90 23.41 -7.31 -2.70
N ASP A 91 23.80 -7.83 -1.53
CA ASP A 91 22.91 -7.97 -0.37
C ASP A 91 22.80 -6.66 0.44
N PHE A 92 23.86 -5.86 0.38
CA PHE A 92 24.04 -4.61 1.12
C PHE A 92 24.80 -3.59 0.28
N LEU A 93 24.45 -2.31 0.41
CA LEU A 93 25.20 -1.20 -0.17
C LEU A 93 25.41 -0.10 0.89
N ALA A 94 26.55 0.57 0.84
CA ALA A 94 26.84 1.71 1.72
C ALA A 94 26.23 2.96 1.12
N VAL A 95 25.65 3.77 1.98
CA VAL A 95 25.11 5.09 1.64
C VAL A 95 26.04 6.15 2.24
N PHE A 96 26.42 7.13 1.42
CA PHE A 96 27.29 8.23 1.80
C PHE A 96 26.62 9.58 1.55
N ASP A 97 27.02 10.58 2.31
CA ASP A 97 26.75 12.00 2.06
C ASP A 97 28.10 12.66 1.76
N GLY A 98 28.42 12.78 0.47
CA GLY A 98 29.79 13.05 0.02
C GLY A 98 30.74 11.93 0.45
N ASP A 99 31.72 12.26 1.29
CA ASP A 99 32.68 11.29 1.84
C ASP A 99 32.23 10.69 3.19
N ARG A 100 31.11 11.19 3.75
CA ARG A 100 30.65 10.76 5.08
C ARG A 100 29.79 9.51 4.95
N PHE A 101 30.24 8.40 5.52
CA PHE A 101 29.40 7.20 5.66
C PHE A 101 28.16 7.51 6.51
N LEU A 102 26.97 7.22 5.98
CA LEU A 102 25.70 7.39 6.68
C LEU A 102 25.16 6.10 7.27
N GLY A 103 25.31 5.00 6.55
CA GLY A 103 24.75 3.71 6.95
C GLY A 103 24.70 2.69 5.83
N ILE A 104 24.14 1.54 6.16
CA ILE A 104 23.98 0.38 5.29
C ILE A 104 22.52 0.33 4.84
N LEU A 105 22.32 0.27 3.53
CA LEU A 105 21.04 -0.10 2.93
C LEU A 105 21.05 -1.61 2.67
N SER A 106 20.00 -2.31 3.09
CA SER A 106 19.80 -3.74 2.79
C SER A 106 18.73 -3.95 1.73
N ALA A 107 18.78 -5.08 1.02
CA ALA A 107 17.75 -5.44 0.06
C ALA A 107 16.35 -5.51 0.71
N LEU A 108 16.25 -6.04 1.93
CA LEU A 108 14.99 -6.12 2.68
C LEU A 108 14.41 -4.73 3.00
N MET A 109 15.26 -3.79 3.40
CA MET A 109 14.83 -2.42 3.66
C MET A 109 14.34 -1.76 2.37
N LEU A 110 15.10 -1.93 1.29
CA LEU A 110 14.73 -1.43 -0.03
C LEU A 110 13.39 -2.00 -0.50
N ILE A 111 13.14 -3.29 -0.34
CA ILE A 111 11.87 -3.93 -0.68
C ILE A 111 10.72 -3.34 0.15
N THR A 112 10.92 -3.16 1.45
CA THR A 112 9.92 -2.53 2.33
C THR A 112 9.59 -1.11 1.87
N GLU A 113 10.60 -0.32 1.53
CA GLU A 113 10.41 1.07 1.09
C GLU A 113 9.82 1.18 -0.31
N LEU A 114 10.16 0.26 -1.22
CA LEU A 114 9.51 0.15 -2.52
C LEU A 114 8.05 -0.28 -2.37
N GLY A 115 7.74 -1.23 -1.48
CA GLY A 115 6.36 -1.66 -1.19
C GLY A 115 5.49 -0.54 -0.61
N ARG A 116 6.09 0.45 0.06
CA ARG A 116 5.39 1.68 0.48
C ARG A 116 5.14 2.67 -0.64
N SER A 117 5.83 2.53 -1.77
CA SER A 117 5.77 3.49 -2.87
C SER A 117 4.75 3.12 -3.95
N TYR A 118 4.22 1.89 -3.93
CA TYR A 118 3.32 1.36 -4.96
C TYR A 118 2.21 0.48 -4.40
N ASP A 119 1.06 0.53 -5.06
CA ASP A 119 -0.07 -0.35 -4.83
C ASP A 119 0.21 -1.74 -5.41
N PRO A 120 0.29 -2.80 -4.59
CA PRO A 120 0.57 -4.15 -5.07
C PRO A 120 -0.54 -4.71 -5.97
N LEU A 121 -1.76 -4.15 -5.90
CA LEU A 121 -2.87 -4.61 -6.71
C LEU A 121 -2.77 -4.10 -8.16
N THR A 122 -2.56 -2.80 -8.32
CA THR A 122 -2.59 -2.12 -9.63
C THR A 122 -1.20 -1.87 -10.22
N GLY A 123 -0.15 -1.92 -9.40
CA GLY A 123 1.22 -1.56 -9.80
C GLY A 123 1.47 -0.05 -9.93
N LEU A 124 0.46 0.79 -9.68
CA LEU A 124 0.60 2.25 -9.65
C LEU A 124 1.28 2.73 -8.38
N SER A 125 1.79 3.95 -8.36
CA SER A 125 2.27 4.55 -7.12
C SER A 125 1.11 4.90 -6.17
N TRP A 126 1.38 4.99 -4.88
CA TRP A 126 0.42 5.57 -3.92
C TRP A 126 0.39 7.10 -3.99
N SER A 127 -0.59 7.72 -3.32
CA SER A 127 -0.82 9.18 -3.32
C SER A 127 0.40 10.02 -2.93
N ASP A 128 1.30 9.51 -2.10
CA ASP A 128 2.54 10.19 -1.72
C ASP A 128 3.42 10.55 -2.93
N ALA A 129 3.46 9.69 -3.96
CA ALA A 129 4.24 9.98 -5.17
C ALA A 129 3.71 11.19 -5.95
N LEU A 130 2.39 11.40 -5.93
CA LEU A 130 1.76 12.57 -6.54
C LEU A 130 2.10 13.84 -5.75
N ARG A 131 2.10 13.75 -4.41
CA ARG A 131 2.44 14.85 -3.50
C ARG A 131 3.87 15.31 -3.73
N ASP A 132 4.80 14.37 -3.67
CA ASP A 132 6.22 14.60 -3.96
C ASP A 132 6.42 15.27 -5.31
N TRP A 133 5.85 14.68 -6.37
CA TRP A 133 5.99 15.18 -7.73
C TRP A 133 5.39 16.59 -7.89
N GLY A 134 4.24 16.86 -7.27
CA GLY A 134 3.58 18.16 -7.38
C GLY A 134 4.36 19.26 -6.66
N VAL A 135 4.89 18.97 -5.47
CA VAL A 135 5.71 19.92 -4.70
C VAL A 135 6.98 20.29 -5.49
N ASP A 136 7.72 19.29 -5.96
CA ASP A 136 8.97 19.50 -6.73
C ASP A 136 8.75 20.43 -7.95
N ARG A 137 7.61 20.28 -8.63
CA ARG A 137 7.26 21.02 -9.86
C ARG A 137 6.84 22.45 -9.54
N LEU A 138 5.97 22.61 -8.55
CA LEU A 138 5.50 23.93 -8.11
C LEU A 138 6.64 24.77 -7.54
N GLU A 139 7.58 24.17 -6.80
CA GLU A 139 8.80 24.84 -6.31
C GLU A 139 9.69 25.31 -7.47
N ALA A 140 9.81 24.49 -8.53
CA ALA A 140 10.48 24.85 -9.76
C ALA A 140 9.72 25.90 -10.61
N GLY A 141 8.57 26.39 -10.14
CA GLY A 141 7.73 27.37 -10.84
C GLY A 141 6.98 26.81 -12.04
N GLN A 142 6.88 25.48 -12.14
CA GLN A 142 6.15 24.83 -13.22
C GLN A 142 4.64 24.87 -12.97
N GLU A 143 3.88 24.93 -14.06
CA GLU A 143 2.43 24.81 -14.02
C GLU A 143 2.05 23.33 -14.03
N ILE A 144 1.12 22.96 -13.15
CA ILE A 144 0.62 21.59 -13.05
C ILE A 144 -0.90 21.57 -13.10
N CYS A 145 -1.44 20.46 -13.61
CA CYS A 145 -2.85 20.09 -13.52
C CYS A 145 -2.99 18.78 -12.73
N ILE A 146 -4.08 18.67 -11.96
CA ILE A 146 -4.48 17.45 -11.27
C ILE A 146 -5.80 16.99 -11.87
N ALA A 147 -5.79 15.82 -12.52
CA ALA A 147 -7.00 15.10 -12.88
C ALA A 147 -7.27 14.02 -11.81
N PHE A 148 -8.46 14.00 -11.25
CA PHE A 148 -8.88 13.03 -10.25
C PHE A 148 -9.94 12.13 -10.89
N PHE A 149 -9.90 10.84 -10.62
CA PHE A 149 -10.79 9.83 -11.18
C PHE A 149 -11.35 8.97 -10.06
N ASP A 150 -12.60 8.53 -10.24
CA ASP A 150 -13.28 7.68 -9.28
C ASP A 150 -14.23 6.74 -10.05
N LEU A 151 -14.19 5.44 -9.73
CA LEU A 151 -15.04 4.44 -10.36
C LEU A 151 -16.49 4.58 -9.87
N ASP A 152 -17.42 4.71 -10.81
CA ASP A 152 -18.83 4.90 -10.47
C ASP A 152 -19.39 3.64 -9.80
N ASP A 153 -20.11 3.82 -8.69
CA ASP A 153 -20.77 2.76 -7.92
C ASP A 153 -19.86 1.59 -7.48
N PHE A 154 -18.54 1.74 -7.42
CA PHE A 154 -17.60 0.64 -7.14
C PHE A 154 -17.91 -0.10 -5.82
N GLY A 155 -18.31 0.62 -4.78
CA GLY A 155 -18.74 0.00 -3.52
C GLY A 155 -19.95 -0.92 -3.68
N VAL A 156 -20.89 -0.58 -4.57
CA VAL A 156 -22.05 -1.43 -4.92
C VAL A 156 -21.58 -2.62 -5.76
N TYR A 157 -20.69 -2.40 -6.74
CA TYR A 157 -20.10 -3.46 -7.54
C TYR A 157 -19.37 -4.49 -6.67
N ASN A 158 -18.53 -4.05 -5.74
CA ASN A 158 -17.79 -4.95 -4.83
C ASN A 158 -18.71 -5.78 -3.95
N LYS A 159 -19.81 -5.20 -3.46
CA LYS A 159 -20.79 -5.94 -2.65
C LYS A 159 -21.53 -6.98 -3.48
N ARG A 160 -21.86 -6.66 -4.73
CA ARG A 160 -22.64 -7.53 -5.62
C ARG A 160 -21.81 -8.66 -6.24
N TYR A 161 -20.57 -8.36 -6.63
CA TYR A 161 -19.73 -9.28 -7.43
C TYR A 161 -18.50 -9.79 -6.66
N GLY A 162 -18.29 -9.33 -5.43
CA GLY A 162 -17.17 -9.74 -4.58
C GLY A 162 -15.86 -9.02 -4.90
N HIS A 163 -14.95 -9.06 -3.92
CA HIS A 163 -13.69 -8.32 -3.97
C HIS A 163 -12.74 -8.79 -5.08
N VAL A 164 -12.76 -10.06 -5.48
CA VAL A 164 -11.88 -10.58 -6.55
C VAL A 164 -12.20 -9.95 -7.91
N LEU A 165 -13.48 -9.79 -8.23
CA LEU A 165 -13.91 -9.08 -9.43
C LEU A 165 -13.68 -7.58 -9.29
N GLY A 166 -13.92 -7.02 -8.10
CA GLY A 166 -13.53 -5.64 -7.75
C GLY A 166 -12.07 -5.32 -8.02
N ASP A 167 -11.18 -6.21 -7.58
CA ASP A 167 -9.74 -6.14 -7.81
C ASP A 167 -9.38 -6.15 -9.30
N SER A 168 -10.14 -6.90 -10.10
CA SER A 168 -9.98 -6.94 -11.55
C SER A 168 -10.42 -5.62 -12.20
N VAL A 169 -11.50 -5.00 -11.71
CA VAL A 169 -11.92 -3.66 -12.15
C VAL A 169 -10.82 -2.63 -11.90
N LEU A 170 -10.23 -2.63 -10.70
CA LEU A 170 -9.16 -1.70 -10.33
C LEU A 170 -7.92 -1.88 -11.22
N LYS A 171 -7.55 -3.12 -11.55
CA LYS A 171 -6.43 -3.44 -12.45
C LYS A 171 -6.68 -2.96 -13.87
N GLU A 172 -7.85 -3.25 -14.43
CA GLU A 172 -8.20 -2.82 -15.80
C GLU A 172 -8.27 -1.30 -15.91
N PHE A 173 -8.80 -0.63 -14.89
CA PHE A 173 -8.84 0.83 -14.88
C PHE A 173 -7.44 1.45 -14.76
N ALA A 174 -6.57 0.86 -13.91
CA ALA A 174 -5.17 1.26 -13.83
C ALA A 174 -4.43 1.08 -15.17
N ALA A 175 -4.70 -0.01 -15.90
CA ALA A 175 -4.13 -0.26 -17.22
C ALA A 175 -4.63 0.78 -18.25
N LEU A 176 -5.93 1.09 -18.24
CA LEU A 176 -6.53 2.13 -19.09
C LEU A 176 -5.87 3.49 -18.86
N LEU A 177 -5.78 3.94 -17.59
CA LEU A 177 -5.14 5.21 -17.25
C LEU A 177 -3.63 5.19 -17.54
N SER A 178 -2.96 4.04 -17.37
CA SER A 178 -1.53 3.94 -17.71
C SER A 178 -1.26 4.12 -19.20
N GLY A 179 -2.23 3.78 -20.07
CA GLY A 179 -2.12 3.94 -21.52
C GLY A 179 -2.07 5.40 -21.99
N ILE A 180 -2.52 6.35 -21.17
CA ILE A 180 -2.54 7.79 -21.51
C ILE A 180 -1.40 8.58 -20.87
N VAL A 181 -0.58 7.95 -20.03
CA VAL A 181 0.50 8.58 -19.26
C VAL A 181 1.75 8.83 -20.10
N ASP A 182 2.25 10.05 -20.07
CA ASP A 182 3.58 10.45 -20.54
C ASP A 182 4.52 10.53 -19.33
N ARG A 183 5.41 9.55 -19.18
CA ARG A 183 6.27 9.41 -18.00
C ARG A 183 7.23 10.58 -17.77
N ASP A 184 7.48 11.39 -18.78
CA ASP A 184 8.33 12.58 -18.65
C ASP A 184 7.57 13.77 -18.07
N LYS A 185 6.23 13.78 -18.20
CA LYS A 185 5.36 14.88 -17.82
C LYS A 185 4.38 14.58 -16.71
N ASP A 186 4.17 13.31 -16.42
CA ASP A 186 3.03 12.85 -15.64
C ASP A 186 3.44 11.91 -14.50
N VAL A 187 2.65 11.91 -13.44
CA VAL A 187 2.62 10.86 -12.43
C VAL A 187 1.18 10.39 -12.23
N LEU A 188 0.97 9.09 -12.35
CA LEU A 188 -0.31 8.43 -12.11
C LEU A 188 -0.22 7.62 -10.82
N VAL A 189 -1.20 7.81 -9.95
CA VAL A 189 -1.29 7.15 -8.65
C VAL A 189 -2.66 6.55 -8.42
N ARG A 190 -2.71 5.49 -7.59
CA ARG A 190 -3.94 5.12 -6.89
C ARG A 190 -4.00 5.95 -5.62
N TYR A 191 -5.02 6.78 -5.50
CA TYR A 191 -5.11 7.74 -4.40
C TYR A 191 -5.60 7.06 -3.11
N GLY A 192 -6.57 6.16 -3.23
CA GLY A 192 -7.09 5.32 -2.16
C GLY A 192 -8.38 4.64 -2.59
N GLY A 193 -8.65 3.40 -2.13
CA GLY A 193 -9.87 2.69 -2.53
C GLY A 193 -10.00 2.56 -4.06
N ASP A 194 -11.06 3.13 -4.60
CA ASP A 194 -11.43 3.23 -6.03
C ASP A 194 -11.01 4.55 -6.70
N GLU A 195 -10.30 5.41 -5.98
CA GLU A 195 -9.87 6.71 -6.45
C GLU A 195 -8.47 6.65 -7.07
N PHE A 196 -8.29 7.34 -8.20
CA PHE A 196 -7.03 7.48 -8.93
C PHE A 196 -6.76 8.96 -9.21
N ALA A 197 -5.50 9.32 -9.36
CA ALA A 197 -5.14 10.69 -9.68
C ALA A 197 -3.94 10.77 -10.63
N LEU A 198 -4.02 11.70 -11.57
CA LEU A 198 -2.96 12.04 -12.51
C LEU A 198 -2.53 13.48 -12.22
N ALA A 199 -1.26 13.68 -11.86
CA ALA A 199 -0.65 15.01 -11.87
C ALA A 199 0.22 15.15 -13.12
N THR A 200 0.11 16.29 -13.81
CA THR A 200 0.70 16.47 -15.13
C THR A 200 1.19 17.90 -15.34
N MET A 201 2.30 18.06 -16.08
CA MET A 201 2.79 19.35 -16.57
C MET A 201 2.18 19.75 -17.92
N ARG A 202 1.26 18.94 -18.47
CA ARG A 202 0.57 19.28 -19.70
C ARG A 202 -0.26 20.55 -19.52
N PRO A 203 -0.33 21.43 -20.54
CA PRO A 203 -1.20 22.59 -20.49
C PRO A 203 -2.66 22.18 -20.22
N ARG A 204 -3.38 22.96 -19.40
CA ARG A 204 -4.76 22.65 -19.00
C ARG A 204 -5.67 22.27 -20.17
N GLY A 205 -5.60 22.98 -21.29
CA GLY A 205 -6.43 22.71 -22.47
C GLY A 205 -6.14 21.34 -23.11
N GLU A 206 -4.90 20.85 -23.05
CA GLU A 206 -4.54 19.50 -23.50
C GLU A 206 -5.13 18.44 -22.56
N VAL A 207 -5.08 18.69 -21.25
CA VAL A 207 -5.69 17.80 -20.24
C VAL A 207 -7.21 17.78 -20.37
N GLU A 208 -7.85 18.92 -20.59
CA GLU A 208 -9.30 19.00 -20.84
C GLU A 208 -9.71 18.23 -22.11
N ALA A 209 -8.94 18.35 -23.19
CA ALA A 209 -9.20 17.58 -24.41
C ALA A 209 -9.05 16.07 -24.16
N LEU A 210 -7.98 15.65 -23.47
CA LEU A 210 -7.76 14.26 -23.10
C LEU A 210 -8.92 13.71 -22.24
N LEU A 211 -9.29 14.42 -21.17
CA LEU A 211 -10.40 14.04 -20.31
C LEU A 211 -11.75 14.05 -21.05
N GLY A 212 -11.91 14.95 -22.02
CA GLY A 212 -13.07 14.98 -22.92
C GLY A 212 -13.18 13.71 -23.77
N THR A 213 -12.06 13.15 -24.24
CA THR A 213 -12.06 11.86 -24.95
C THR A 213 -12.34 10.66 -24.05
N LEU A 214 -12.03 10.79 -22.75
CA LEU A 214 -12.29 9.77 -21.75
C LEU A 214 -13.73 9.83 -21.20
N GLY A 215 -14.38 10.99 -21.31
CA GLY A 215 -15.70 11.22 -20.76
C GLY A 215 -16.77 10.33 -21.38
N GLY A 216 -17.48 9.60 -20.53
CA GLY A 216 -18.50 8.65 -20.95
C GLY A 216 -17.95 7.32 -21.45
N LEU A 217 -16.63 7.11 -21.42
CA LEU A 217 -16.08 5.77 -21.62
C LEU A 217 -16.53 4.85 -20.50
N THR A 218 -16.91 3.65 -20.89
CA THR A 218 -17.09 2.53 -19.98
C THR A 218 -16.19 1.40 -20.45
N PHE A 219 -15.74 0.57 -19.53
CA PHE A 219 -14.84 -0.55 -19.84
C PHE A 219 -15.41 -1.85 -19.31
N THR A 220 -15.14 -2.94 -20.04
CA THR A 220 -15.60 -4.28 -19.69
C THR A 220 -14.47 -5.04 -19.00
N VAL A 221 -14.80 -5.73 -17.92
CA VAL A 221 -13.86 -6.59 -17.18
C VAL A 221 -14.29 -8.04 -17.39
N PRO A 222 -13.36 -8.97 -17.70
CA PRO A 222 -13.70 -10.39 -17.83
C PRO A 222 -14.44 -10.91 -16.59
N GLY A 223 -15.58 -11.56 -16.80
CA GLY A 223 -16.44 -12.04 -15.71
C GLY A 223 -17.46 -11.02 -15.18
N MET A 224 -17.46 -9.77 -15.66
CA MET A 224 -18.49 -8.77 -15.35
C MET A 224 -19.64 -8.78 -16.38
N PRO A 225 -20.91 -8.75 -15.92
CA PRO A 225 -22.06 -8.72 -16.81
C PRO A 225 -22.39 -7.33 -17.37
N ALA A 226 -21.83 -6.26 -16.79
CA ALA A 226 -22.07 -4.88 -17.18
C ALA A 226 -20.76 -4.08 -17.27
N PRO A 227 -20.68 -3.09 -18.18
CA PRO A 227 -19.51 -2.25 -18.28
C PRO A 227 -19.43 -1.28 -17.09
N VAL A 228 -18.21 -0.97 -16.65
CA VAL A 228 -17.94 -0.09 -15.51
C VAL A 228 -17.67 1.32 -16.02
N GLY A 229 -18.34 2.30 -15.42
CA GLY A 229 -18.12 3.73 -15.66
C GLY A 229 -17.17 4.35 -14.65
N PHE A 230 -16.71 5.56 -14.94
CA PHE A 230 -15.92 6.35 -14.01
C PHE A 230 -16.22 7.83 -14.22
N SER A 231 -16.08 8.58 -13.14
CA SER A 231 -16.15 10.02 -13.11
C SER A 231 -14.74 10.60 -13.02
N TYR A 232 -14.58 11.82 -13.51
CA TYR A 232 -13.32 12.55 -13.38
C TYR A 232 -13.55 14.03 -13.06
N GLY A 233 -12.58 14.66 -12.40
CA GLY A 233 -12.53 16.09 -12.15
C GLY A 233 -11.16 16.68 -12.43
N LEU A 234 -11.07 17.98 -12.66
CA LEU A 234 -9.84 18.66 -13.07
C LEU A 234 -9.62 19.97 -12.31
N SER A 235 -8.42 20.14 -11.76
CA SER A 235 -7.95 21.40 -11.17
C SER A 235 -6.53 21.75 -11.66
N GLY A 236 -6.13 23.02 -11.48
CA GLY A 236 -4.82 23.53 -11.87
C GLY A 236 -4.77 24.16 -13.26
N GLY A 237 -3.55 24.45 -13.72
CA GLY A 237 -3.25 25.24 -14.91
C GLY A 237 -2.63 26.62 -14.59
N LYS A 238 -2.66 27.52 -15.58
CA LYS A 238 -2.01 28.84 -15.52
C LYS A 238 -2.45 29.64 -14.29
N ARG A 239 -1.51 30.02 -13.41
CA ARG A 239 -1.82 30.85 -12.23
C ARG A 239 -1.97 32.31 -12.66
N THR A 240 -3.00 32.99 -12.15
CA THR A 240 -3.27 34.42 -12.41
C THR A 240 -2.50 35.35 -11.47
N THR A 241 -1.90 34.82 -10.41
CA THR A 241 -1.12 35.57 -9.42
C THR A 241 0.28 34.98 -9.28
N GLU A 242 1.26 35.81 -8.93
CA GLU A 242 2.63 35.36 -8.64
C GLU A 242 2.61 34.34 -7.49
N PRO A 243 3.31 33.20 -7.63
CA PRO A 243 3.30 32.17 -6.61
C PRO A 243 4.02 32.66 -5.35
N SER A 244 3.29 32.75 -4.22
CA SER A 244 3.92 32.74 -2.91
C SER A 244 4.59 31.38 -2.73
N ARG A 245 5.91 31.39 -2.56
CA ARG A 245 6.71 30.18 -2.30
C ARG A 245 6.52 29.62 -0.89
N ASP A 246 5.87 30.37 -0.01
CA ASP A 246 5.79 30.06 1.42
C ASP A 246 4.84 28.89 1.73
N HIS A 247 4.01 28.45 0.77
CA HIS A 247 2.97 27.42 1.00
C HIS A 247 2.73 26.50 -0.22
N VAL A 248 3.78 25.97 -0.84
CA VAL A 248 3.66 25.06 -2.01
C VAL A 248 2.85 23.80 -1.70
N ALA A 249 3.12 23.13 -0.57
CA ALA A 249 2.39 21.93 -0.17
C ALA A 249 0.88 22.19 -0.01
N ALA A 250 0.51 23.27 0.68
CA ALA A 250 -0.91 23.65 0.84
C ALA A 250 -1.57 24.04 -0.49
N THR A 251 -0.81 24.64 -1.41
CA THR A 251 -1.30 24.91 -2.77
C THR A 251 -1.64 23.60 -3.48
N LEU A 252 -0.75 22.60 -3.42
CA LEU A 252 -0.98 21.29 -4.00
C LEU A 252 -2.18 20.58 -3.37
N ASP A 253 -2.30 20.61 -2.04
CA ASP A 253 -3.46 20.05 -1.34
C ASP A 253 -4.78 20.65 -1.79
N ASN A 254 -4.79 21.97 -2.01
CA ASN A 254 -5.96 22.65 -2.53
C ASN A 254 -6.28 22.25 -3.98
N LEU A 255 -5.26 22.07 -4.83
CA LEU A 255 -5.45 21.57 -6.21
C LEU A 255 -6.06 20.17 -6.21
N ILE A 256 -5.52 19.25 -5.41
CA ILE A 256 -6.05 17.89 -5.25
C ILE A 256 -7.49 17.94 -4.74
N SER A 257 -7.75 18.73 -3.69
CA SER A 257 -9.09 18.89 -3.10
C SER A 257 -10.12 19.43 -4.09
N LEU A 258 -9.73 20.39 -4.93
CA LEU A 258 -10.61 20.95 -5.97
C LEU A 258 -10.88 19.95 -7.10
N ALA A 259 -9.87 19.18 -7.52
CA ALA A 259 -10.04 18.15 -8.55
C ALA A 259 -10.96 17.02 -8.05
N SER A 260 -10.78 16.57 -6.81
CA SER A 260 -11.65 15.59 -6.16
C SER A 260 -13.09 16.10 -6.03
N LYS A 261 -13.29 17.36 -5.61
CA LYS A 261 -14.63 17.96 -5.54
C LYS A 261 -15.31 18.09 -6.91
N ASP A 262 -14.57 18.49 -7.95
CA ASP A 262 -15.07 18.53 -9.33
C ASP A 262 -15.47 17.13 -9.82
N CYS A 263 -14.69 16.10 -9.47
CA CYS A 263 -15.00 14.70 -9.77
C CYS A 263 -16.31 14.27 -9.10
N LEU A 264 -16.43 14.54 -7.80
CA LEU A 264 -17.63 14.20 -7.01
C LEU A 264 -18.88 14.90 -7.56
N ALA A 265 -18.77 16.16 -8.01
CA ALA A 265 -19.88 16.90 -8.58
C ALA A 265 -20.37 16.34 -9.92
N ARG A 266 -19.52 15.56 -10.61
CA ARG A 266 -19.83 14.93 -11.90
C ARG A 266 -20.31 13.49 -11.76
N LYS A 267 -20.18 12.89 -10.57
CA LYS A 267 -20.73 11.56 -10.31
C LYS A 267 -22.23 11.55 -10.59
N PRO A 268 -22.74 10.56 -11.35
CA PRO A 268 -24.16 10.44 -11.58
C PRO A 268 -24.86 10.23 -10.24
N HIS A 269 -25.62 11.22 -9.76
CA HIS A 269 -26.49 11.05 -8.60
C HIS A 269 -27.55 10.01 -8.94
N ARG A 270 -27.39 8.79 -8.42
CA ARG A 270 -28.51 7.88 -8.20
C ARG A 270 -28.67 7.67 -6.70
N GLY A 271 -29.82 8.10 -6.20
CA GLY A 271 -30.23 7.90 -4.82
C GLY A 271 -30.22 6.42 -4.46
N LYS A 272 -30.24 6.15 -3.15
CA LYS A 272 -30.56 4.85 -2.54
C LYS A 272 -31.37 4.02 -3.53
N VAL A 273 -30.73 3.03 -4.14
CA VAL A 273 -31.38 2.13 -5.10
C VAL A 273 -32.58 1.55 -4.36
N GLY A 274 -33.77 1.97 -4.80
CA GLY A 274 -35.02 1.34 -4.41
C GLY A 274 -34.92 -0.12 -4.81
N THR A 275 -35.30 -0.97 -3.86
CA THR A 275 -35.44 -2.40 -4.00
C THR A 275 -36.31 -2.75 -5.21
N GLU A 276 -35.71 -2.97 -6.38
CA GLU A 276 -36.33 -3.77 -7.42
C GLU A 276 -35.96 -5.22 -7.15
N ARG A 277 -36.99 -5.96 -6.71
CA ARG A 277 -36.96 -7.40 -6.47
C ARG A 277 -36.78 -8.10 -7.80
N ASP A 278 -35.65 -8.75 -7.99
CA ASP A 278 -35.53 -9.93 -8.85
C ASP A 278 -34.75 -11.02 -8.11
N ALA A 279 -35.16 -12.25 -8.36
CA ALA A 279 -35.03 -13.39 -7.45
C ALA A 279 -33.59 -13.87 -7.17
N ALA A 280 -33.29 -13.94 -5.87
CA ALA A 280 -32.56 -14.98 -5.14
C ALA A 280 -31.17 -15.45 -5.65
N GLN A 281 -30.14 -14.71 -5.23
CA GLN A 281 -28.95 -15.29 -4.59
C GLN A 281 -28.67 -14.47 -3.31
N PRO A 282 -28.48 -15.09 -2.13
CA PRO A 282 -28.31 -14.33 -0.89
C PRO A 282 -26.96 -13.60 -0.89
N GLU A 283 -27.01 -12.26 -0.96
CA GLU A 283 -25.85 -11.37 -0.92
C GLU A 283 -25.07 -11.51 0.40
N THR A 284 -23.74 -11.39 0.35
CA THR A 284 -22.84 -11.47 1.52
C THR A 284 -23.14 -10.45 2.63
N SER A 285 -23.89 -9.39 2.30
CA SER A 285 -24.41 -8.41 3.27
C SER A 285 -25.41 -8.99 4.26
N ASP A 286 -26.22 -10.00 3.86
CA ASP A 286 -27.18 -10.65 4.78
C ASP A 286 -26.45 -11.48 5.83
N TRP A 287 -25.36 -12.16 5.46
CA TRP A 287 -24.66 -13.07 6.38
C TRP A 287 -23.85 -12.37 7.45
N HIS A 288 -23.23 -11.24 7.14
CA HIS A 288 -22.53 -10.45 8.14
C HIS A 288 -23.53 -9.83 9.13
N GLU A 289 -24.72 -9.43 8.66
CA GLU A 289 -25.79 -8.95 9.52
C GLU A 289 -26.37 -10.07 10.40
N ILE A 290 -26.54 -11.28 9.86
CA ILE A 290 -26.91 -12.48 10.62
C ILE A 290 -25.86 -12.79 11.69
N ALA A 291 -24.56 -12.73 11.37
CA ALA A 291 -23.48 -12.93 12.33
C ALA A 291 -23.51 -11.87 13.46
N ASN A 292 -23.75 -10.61 13.10
CA ASN A 292 -23.87 -9.51 14.06
C ASN A 292 -25.13 -9.65 14.94
N GLN A 293 -26.25 -10.11 14.39
CA GLN A 293 -27.46 -10.40 15.17
C GLN A 293 -27.23 -11.59 16.13
N ALA A 294 -26.53 -12.63 15.68
CA ALA A 294 -26.14 -13.75 16.53
C ALA A 294 -25.20 -13.30 17.66
N ALA A 295 -24.24 -12.43 17.36
CA ALA A 295 -23.29 -11.88 18.34
C ALA A 295 -23.99 -11.06 19.44
N ARG A 296 -24.99 -10.25 19.07
CA ARG A 296 -25.82 -9.52 20.04
C ARG A 296 -26.58 -10.46 20.97
N LYS A 297 -27.25 -11.47 20.40
CA LYS A 297 -28.01 -12.46 21.20
C LYS A 297 -27.12 -13.29 22.11
N ALA A 298 -25.95 -13.71 21.63
CA ALA A 298 -24.98 -14.47 22.41
C ALA A 298 -24.39 -13.60 23.54
N GLY A 299 -24.09 -12.33 23.26
CA GLY A 299 -23.61 -11.38 24.26
C GLY A 299 -24.61 -11.10 25.38
N GLU A 300 -25.89 -10.92 25.03
CA GLU A 300 -26.98 -10.78 26.01
C GLU A 300 -27.14 -12.01 26.91
N ALA A 301 -26.90 -13.21 26.39
CA ALA A 301 -27.03 -14.46 27.13
C ALA A 301 -25.81 -14.81 27.99
N GLY A 302 -24.62 -14.38 27.59
CA GLY A 302 -23.34 -14.74 28.21
C GLY A 302 -22.72 -13.67 29.12
N ASP A 303 -23.39 -12.54 29.34
CA ASP A 303 -22.83 -11.33 29.99
C ASP A 303 -21.47 -10.93 29.38
N CYS A 304 -21.39 -10.98 28.05
CA CYS A 304 -20.19 -10.72 27.27
C CYS A 304 -20.49 -9.78 26.10
N ARG A 305 -19.47 -9.03 25.64
CA ARG A 305 -19.58 -8.25 24.40
C ARG A 305 -18.87 -8.98 23.29
N ILE A 306 -19.56 -9.25 22.18
CA ILE A 306 -18.97 -9.92 21.02
C ILE A 306 -18.95 -8.95 19.84
N GLU A 307 -17.77 -8.79 19.25
CA GLU A 307 -17.54 -8.01 18.04
C GLU A 307 -17.02 -8.93 16.95
N ILE A 308 -17.74 -9.01 15.82
CA ILE A 308 -17.31 -9.79 14.67
C ILE A 308 -16.36 -8.94 13.84
N LEU A 309 -15.15 -9.45 13.62
CA LEU A 309 -14.12 -8.79 12.82
C LEU A 309 -14.22 -9.19 11.35
N ASP A 310 -14.46 -10.48 11.09
CA ASP A 310 -14.51 -11.01 9.72
C ASP A 310 -15.37 -12.28 9.64
N THR A 311 -16.00 -12.50 8.49
CA THR A 311 -16.77 -13.70 8.15
C THR A 311 -16.33 -14.19 6.77
N LEU A 312 -15.55 -15.26 6.75
CA LEU A 312 -15.01 -15.86 5.52
C LEU A 312 -15.79 -17.12 5.16
N PHE A 313 -15.97 -17.35 3.87
CA PHE A 313 -16.65 -18.51 3.32
C PHE A 313 -15.67 -19.35 2.50
N VAL A 314 -15.63 -20.66 2.76
CA VAL A 314 -14.85 -21.60 1.97
C VAL A 314 -15.80 -22.27 0.98
N LEU A 315 -15.50 -22.11 -0.31
CA LEU A 315 -16.30 -22.59 -1.42
C LEU A 315 -15.68 -23.86 -2.03
N ASP A 316 -16.53 -24.76 -2.52
CA ASP A 316 -16.18 -25.88 -3.41
C ASP A 316 -17.22 -25.92 -4.55
N ASP A 317 -16.77 -25.78 -5.79
CA ASP A 317 -17.61 -25.64 -6.99
C ASP A 317 -18.83 -24.72 -6.77
N ASP A 318 -18.57 -23.48 -6.33
CA ASP A 318 -19.55 -22.43 -6.01
C ASP A 318 -20.51 -22.73 -4.85
N ASN A 319 -20.36 -23.86 -4.15
CA ASN A 319 -21.13 -24.19 -2.96
C ASN A 319 -20.35 -23.85 -1.69
N VAL A 320 -21.01 -23.17 -0.75
CA VAL A 320 -20.38 -22.83 0.53
C VAL A 320 -20.27 -24.08 1.39
N GLN A 321 -19.04 -24.55 1.60
CA GLN A 321 -18.73 -25.75 2.38
C GLN A 321 -18.44 -25.42 3.84
N GLN A 322 -17.84 -24.26 4.10
CA GLN A 322 -17.50 -23.83 5.45
C GLN A 322 -17.72 -22.34 5.65
N VAL A 323 -18.02 -21.97 6.89
CA VAL A 323 -17.94 -20.59 7.36
C VAL A 323 -16.87 -20.49 8.44
N VAL A 324 -16.06 -19.44 8.35
CA VAL A 324 -15.03 -19.08 9.32
C VAL A 324 -15.38 -17.71 9.88
N ILE A 325 -15.61 -17.63 11.18
CA ILE A 325 -15.92 -16.37 11.85
C ILE A 325 -14.76 -16.01 12.76
N THR A 326 -14.27 -14.78 12.65
CA THR A 326 -13.30 -14.22 13.59
C THR A 326 -13.90 -13.05 14.34
N GLY A 327 -13.61 -12.95 15.62
CA GLY A 327 -14.18 -11.92 16.46
C GLY A 327 -13.41 -11.72 17.76
N ILE A 328 -13.82 -10.70 18.51
CA ILE A 328 -13.35 -10.40 19.85
C ILE A 328 -14.53 -10.59 20.79
N SER A 329 -14.33 -11.34 21.86
CA SER A 329 -15.27 -11.43 22.97
C SER A 329 -14.68 -10.74 24.20
N THR A 330 -15.48 -9.97 24.91
CA THR A 330 -15.09 -9.24 26.12
C THR A 330 -15.93 -9.74 27.29
N VAL A 331 -15.27 -10.36 28.29
CA VAL A 331 -15.89 -10.83 29.53
C VAL A 331 -15.18 -10.19 30.71
N GLY A 332 -15.92 -9.50 31.59
CA GLY A 332 -15.32 -8.86 32.78
C GLY A 332 -14.17 -7.89 32.48
N GLY A 333 -14.17 -7.27 31.29
CA GLY A 333 -13.12 -6.34 30.85
C GLY A 333 -11.87 -6.98 30.25
N ARG A 334 -11.84 -8.31 30.04
CA ARG A 334 -10.77 -9.01 29.32
C ARG A 334 -11.23 -9.37 27.91
N GLU A 335 -10.39 -9.07 26.93
CA GLU A 335 -10.64 -9.36 25.52
C GLU A 335 -9.99 -10.68 25.10
N HIS A 336 -10.76 -11.50 24.40
CA HIS A 336 -10.36 -12.78 23.85
C HIS A 336 -10.68 -12.81 22.36
N THR A 337 -9.67 -12.96 21.51
CA THR A 337 -9.88 -13.16 20.08
C THR A 337 -10.24 -14.63 19.85
N PHE A 338 -11.27 -14.87 19.04
CA PHE A 338 -11.68 -16.22 18.65
C PHE A 338 -11.75 -16.38 17.14
N ARG A 339 -11.57 -17.63 16.71
CA ARG A 339 -11.76 -18.07 15.32
C ARG A 339 -12.57 -19.37 15.35
N ALA A 340 -13.82 -19.29 14.94
CA ALA A 340 -14.72 -20.44 14.85
C ALA A 340 -14.83 -20.90 13.39
N VAL A 341 -14.77 -22.22 13.18
CA VAL A 341 -14.92 -22.84 11.85
C VAL A 341 -16.10 -23.81 11.91
N ARG A 342 -17.02 -23.70 10.96
CA ARG A 342 -18.17 -24.61 10.86
C ARG A 342 -18.34 -25.12 9.44
N MET A 343 -18.48 -26.44 9.32
CA MET A 343 -18.96 -27.07 8.10
C MET A 343 -20.42 -26.68 7.89
N ILE A 344 -20.76 -26.27 6.68
CA ILE A 344 -22.13 -25.91 6.33
C ILE A 344 -22.85 -27.21 5.96
N GLY A 345 -23.80 -27.61 6.80
CA GLY A 345 -24.76 -28.67 6.49
C GLY A 345 -25.85 -28.16 5.55
N ALA A 346 -27.11 -28.45 5.86
CA ALA A 346 -28.25 -28.01 5.03
C ALA A 346 -28.66 -26.53 5.21
N ASN A 347 -28.13 -25.80 6.20
CA ASN A 347 -28.55 -24.43 6.53
C ASN A 347 -27.37 -23.55 6.98
N LEU A 348 -27.05 -22.55 6.17
CA LEU A 348 -25.94 -21.61 6.37
C LEU A 348 -26.18 -20.63 7.53
N GLU A 349 -27.41 -20.14 7.70
CA GLU A 349 -27.78 -19.24 8.81
C GLU A 349 -27.51 -19.92 10.16
N LYS A 350 -27.91 -21.19 10.27
CA LYS A 350 -27.70 -21.99 11.46
C LYS A 350 -26.21 -22.20 11.74
N ALA A 351 -25.41 -22.50 10.71
CA ALA A 351 -23.96 -22.68 10.84
C ALA A 351 -23.26 -21.39 11.32
N ILE A 352 -23.68 -20.23 10.82
CA ILE A 352 -23.18 -18.92 11.26
C ILE A 352 -23.53 -18.67 12.73
N GLN A 353 -24.79 -18.88 13.10
CA GLN A 353 -25.23 -18.72 14.49
C GLN A 353 -24.41 -19.63 15.43
N GLU A 354 -24.28 -20.92 15.10
CA GLU A 354 -23.50 -21.87 15.91
C GLU A 354 -22.01 -21.52 16.02
N ALA A 355 -21.39 -20.99 14.95
CA ALA A 355 -20.01 -20.52 14.98
C ALA A 355 -19.82 -19.31 15.92
N VAL A 356 -20.74 -18.34 15.92
CA VAL A 356 -20.70 -17.21 16.85
C VAL A 356 -20.87 -17.66 18.30
N TRP A 357 -21.81 -18.59 18.55
CA TRP A 357 -22.04 -19.12 19.88
C TRP A 357 -20.86 -19.93 20.43
N GLU A 358 -20.14 -20.67 19.59
CA GLU A 358 -18.89 -21.32 20.01
C GLU A 358 -17.81 -20.31 20.42
N GLY A 359 -17.65 -19.24 19.64
CA GLY A 359 -16.76 -18.14 19.98
C GLY A 359 -17.09 -17.49 21.34
N ALA A 360 -18.38 -17.38 21.65
CA ALA A 360 -18.87 -16.89 22.94
C ALA A 360 -18.55 -17.82 24.12
N LEU A 361 -18.62 -19.14 23.91
CA LEU A 361 -18.40 -20.18 24.93
C LEU A 361 -16.92 -20.42 25.25
N LEU A 362 -16.00 -20.00 24.38
CA LEU A 362 -14.55 -20.13 24.56
C LEU A 362 -13.94 -19.04 25.47
N CYS A 363 -14.79 -18.24 26.13
CA CYS A 363 -14.40 -17.16 27.05
C CYS A 363 -14.51 -17.55 28.52
#